data_AF-A0A397YB80-F1
#
_entry.id   AF-A0A397YB80-F1
#
_cell.length_a   1.000
_cell.length_b   1.000
_cell.length_c   1.000
_cell.angle_alpha   90.00
_cell.angle_beta   90.00
_cell.angle_gamma   90.00
#
_symmetry.space_group_name_H-M   'P 1'
#
loop_
_entity.id
_entity.type
_entity.pdbx_description
1 polymer ?
#
loop_
_entity_poly.entity_id
_entity_poly.type
_entity_poly.pdbx_seq_one_letter_code
_entity_poly.pdbx_strand_id
1 'polypeptide(L)'
;GTNLKFKCLEKHNVRLTGRVNFYITLEATDPATGSVCSFQTLFSDFGSCLSLGRTNCFLTSANEPVDDEWEEEDTPGINEFYKGPMPKWFSDEALERDTKKYYVVPESELHDNDWLQLLMEVAFFSKADRCLDAYLPLELNKVVVETLEDYTTEAREKLKADNAIFYISYKCSTDPFSVTLSGYPHLSTTLVGDHLAVVRKTMDGKPEHISLEVSLTRKQEKE
;
A
#
# COMPACT_ATOMS: atom_id res chain seq x y z
N GLY A 1 5.84 17.48 8.44
CA GLY A 1 5.54 16.87 7.13
C GLY A 1 5.10 17.96 6.18
N THR A 2 5.55 17.91 4.93
CA THR A 2 5.06 18.74 3.83
C THR A 2 3.76 18.13 3.28
N ASN A 3 2.84 18.95 2.76
CA ASN A 3 1.56 18.48 2.17
C ASN A 3 1.58 18.68 0.65
N LEU A 4 2.58 18.11 0.00
CA LEU A 4 2.73 18.23 -1.46
C LEU A 4 1.63 17.43 -2.15
N LYS A 5 1.04 18.02 -3.19
CA LYS A 5 0.01 17.36 -4.01
C LYS A 5 0.55 17.03 -5.38
N PHE A 6 0.34 15.80 -5.83
CA PHE A 6 0.72 15.35 -7.17
C PHE A 6 0.15 16.30 -8.23
N LYS A 7 1.00 16.74 -9.16
CA LYS A 7 0.64 17.65 -10.25
C LYS A 7 0.61 16.91 -11.58
N CYS A 8 1.72 16.27 -11.95
CA CYS A 8 1.80 15.50 -13.19
C CYS A 8 2.98 14.52 -13.20
N LEU A 9 2.89 13.54 -14.08
CA LEU A 9 3.98 12.65 -14.45
C LEU A 9 4.77 13.29 -15.61
N GLU A 10 6.05 13.60 -15.42
CA GLU A 10 6.89 14.19 -16.47
C GLU A 10 7.50 13.13 -17.39
N LYS A 11 8.04 12.07 -16.77
CA LYS A 11 8.77 11.02 -17.48
C LYS A 11 8.67 9.72 -16.69
N HIS A 12 8.63 8.59 -17.40
CA HIS A 12 8.89 7.29 -16.79
C HIS A 12 9.77 6.44 -17.71
N ASN A 13 10.57 5.55 -17.12
CA ASN A 13 11.34 4.53 -17.82
C ASN A 13 11.08 3.19 -17.13
N VAL A 14 10.99 2.11 -17.92
CA VAL A 14 10.75 0.77 -17.40
C VAL A 14 11.98 -0.10 -17.64
N ARG A 15 12.40 -0.84 -16.61
CA ARG A 15 13.46 -1.84 -16.69
C ARG A 15 12.91 -3.19 -16.23
N LEU A 16 13.10 -4.20 -17.08
CA LEU A 16 12.64 -5.57 -16.85
C LEU A 16 13.85 -6.47 -16.57
N THR A 17 14.13 -6.74 -15.30
CA THR A 17 15.28 -7.55 -14.87
C THR A 17 14.86 -8.50 -13.75
N GLY A 18 14.14 -9.57 -14.06
CA GLY A 18 13.55 -10.50 -13.06
C GLY A 18 12.50 -9.87 -12.13
N ARG A 19 12.46 -8.54 -12.07
CA ARG A 19 11.56 -7.61 -11.39
C ARG A 19 11.17 -6.54 -12.42
N VAL A 20 10.06 -5.86 -12.19
CA VAL A 20 9.61 -4.74 -13.03
C VAL A 20 9.90 -3.44 -12.28
N ASN A 21 10.87 -2.68 -12.78
CA ASN A 21 11.31 -1.42 -12.18
C ASN A 21 10.80 -0.24 -13.02
N PHE A 22 10.13 0.71 -12.38
CA PHE A 22 9.64 1.95 -12.96
C PHE A 22 10.39 3.13 -12.35
N TYR A 23 11.24 3.77 -13.15
CA TYR A 23 11.92 5.01 -12.79
C TYR A 23 11.06 6.17 -13.24
N ILE A 24 10.45 6.87 -12.30
CA ILE A 24 9.42 7.89 -12.52
C ILE A 24 9.97 9.26 -12.11
N THR A 25 9.71 10.27 -12.94
CA THR A 25 9.89 11.68 -12.60
C THR A 25 8.53 12.35 -12.58
N LEU A 26 8.20 13.01 -11.47
CA LEU A 26 6.91 13.64 -11.25
C LEU A 26 7.07 15.05 -10.68
N GLU A 27 6.10 15.91 -10.94
CA GLU A 27 5.97 17.19 -10.28
C GLU A 27 4.92 17.11 -9.16
N ALA A 28 5.19 17.79 -8.05
CA ALA A 28 4.22 18.05 -7.01
C ALA A 28 4.15 19.55 -6.69
N THR A 29 2.96 20.02 -6.33
CA THR A 29 2.71 21.40 -5.94
C THR A 29 2.59 21.49 -4.43
N ASP A 30 3.26 22.47 -3.81
CA ASP A 30 2.97 22.87 -2.44
C ASP A 30 1.73 23.79 -2.42
N PRO A 31 0.59 23.36 -1.87
CA PRO A 31 -0.61 24.17 -1.83
C PRO A 31 -0.46 25.43 -0.96
N ALA A 32 0.49 25.48 -0.03
CA ALA A 32 0.70 26.64 0.83
C ALA A 32 1.42 27.79 0.11
N THR A 33 2.35 27.46 -0.80
CA THR A 33 3.19 28.45 -1.50
C THR A 33 2.91 28.55 -3.00
N GLY A 34 2.20 27.57 -3.58
CA GLY A 34 2.03 27.40 -5.01
C GLY A 34 3.31 26.94 -5.72
N SER A 35 4.37 26.63 -4.99
CA SER A 35 5.65 26.21 -5.56
C SER A 35 5.55 24.82 -6.16
N VAL A 36 6.23 24.60 -7.28
CA VAL A 36 6.31 23.30 -7.94
C VAL A 36 7.68 22.70 -7.67
N CYS A 37 7.69 21.44 -7.23
CA CYS A 37 8.89 20.66 -6.97
C CYS A 37 8.90 19.42 -7.86
N SER A 38 10.06 19.07 -8.40
CA SER A 38 10.26 17.84 -9.17
C SER A 38 10.88 16.76 -8.27
N PHE A 39 10.41 15.53 -8.41
CA PHE A 39 10.84 14.35 -7.65
C PHE A 39 11.20 13.22 -8.60
N GLN A 40 12.13 12.38 -8.16
CA GLN A 40 12.40 11.10 -8.78
C GLN A 40 12.00 9.99 -7.83
N THR A 41 11.30 8.98 -8.34
CA THR A 41 10.91 7.80 -7.56
C THR A 41 11.18 6.55 -8.37
N LEU A 42 11.64 5.51 -7.69
CA LEU A 42 11.71 4.16 -8.22
C LEU A 42 10.62 3.32 -7.57
N PHE A 43 9.82 2.69 -8.40
CA PHE A 43 8.89 1.66 -8.00
C PHE A 43 9.37 0.32 -8.55
N SER A 44 9.63 -0.65 -7.67
CA SER A 44 10.09 -1.98 -8.03
C SER A 44 9.06 -3.02 -7.63
N ASP A 45 8.52 -3.72 -8.60
CA ASP A 45 7.54 -4.78 -8.42
C ASP A 45 8.20 -6.15 -8.59
N PHE A 46 8.13 -6.95 -7.54
CA PHE A 46 8.79 -8.24 -7.43
C PHE A 46 7.87 -9.39 -7.86
N GLY A 47 6.74 -9.07 -8.51
CA GLY A 47 5.70 -9.99 -8.92
C GLY A 47 6.20 -11.36 -9.40
N SER A 48 6.04 -12.37 -8.55
CA SER A 48 5.79 -13.71 -9.04
C SER A 48 4.30 -13.80 -9.37
N CYS A 49 3.97 -14.41 -10.50
CA CYS A 49 2.62 -14.56 -11.05
C CYS A 49 1.63 -15.33 -10.14
N LEU A 50 1.98 -15.64 -8.88
CA LEU A 50 1.22 -16.49 -7.98
C LEU A 50 1.29 -15.98 -6.53
N SER A 51 0.30 -15.17 -6.15
CA SER A 51 -0.32 -15.08 -4.79
C SER A 51 0.25 -14.18 -3.68
N LEU A 52 1.39 -13.48 -3.84
CA LEU A 52 1.76 -12.37 -2.96
C LEU A 52 2.41 -11.22 -3.77
N GLY A 53 1.83 -10.02 -3.70
CA GLY A 53 2.40 -8.83 -4.29
C GLY A 53 3.34 -8.16 -3.29
N ARG A 54 4.65 -8.23 -3.51
CA ARG A 54 5.63 -7.39 -2.82
C ARG A 54 6.09 -6.29 -3.77
N THR A 55 6.00 -5.08 -3.26
CA THR A 55 6.28 -3.86 -4.01
C THR A 55 7.15 -2.97 -3.16
N ASN A 56 8.27 -2.51 -3.71
CA ASN A 56 9.13 -1.54 -3.06
C ASN A 56 8.99 -0.19 -3.76
N CYS A 57 8.92 0.87 -2.98
CA CYS A 57 8.88 2.25 -3.42
C CYS A 57 10.04 2.99 -2.76
N PHE A 58 10.79 3.70 -3.58
CA PHE A 58 11.93 4.51 -3.19
C PHE A 58 11.68 5.92 -3.71
N LEU A 59 11.74 6.92 -2.85
CA LEU A 59 11.59 8.33 -3.23
C LEU A 59 12.93 9.03 -3.00
N THR A 60 13.24 10.00 -3.87
CA THR A 60 14.34 10.95 -3.66
C THR A 60 14.02 12.28 -4.33
N SER A 61 14.70 13.35 -3.88
CA SER A 61 14.64 14.65 -4.55
C SER A 61 15.31 14.59 -5.93
N ALA A 62 14.84 15.37 -6.90
CA ALA A 62 15.32 15.29 -8.29
C ALA A 62 16.84 15.54 -8.50
N ASN A 63 17.56 16.00 -7.48
CA ASN A 63 18.98 16.30 -7.55
C ASN A 63 19.89 15.15 -7.09
N GLU A 64 19.33 14.07 -6.56
CA GLU A 64 20.09 12.93 -6.03
C GLU A 64 19.70 11.64 -6.77
N PRO A 65 20.66 10.74 -7.05
CA PRO A 65 20.33 9.43 -7.60
C PRO A 65 19.48 8.65 -6.59
N VAL A 66 18.48 7.93 -7.10
CA VAL A 66 17.67 7.01 -6.28
C VAL A 66 18.56 5.86 -5.81
N ASP A 67 18.65 5.65 -4.50
CA ASP A 67 19.19 4.41 -3.93
C ASP A 67 18.17 3.30 -4.21
N ASP A 68 18.55 2.32 -5.02
CA ASP A 68 17.69 1.19 -5.41
C ASP A 68 18.06 -0.13 -4.73
N GLU A 69 18.97 -0.08 -3.74
CA GLU A 69 19.45 -1.25 -3.02
C GLU A 69 18.60 -1.52 -1.76
N TRP A 70 17.76 -2.56 -1.86
CA TRP A 70 17.07 -3.17 -0.70
C TRP A 70 17.80 -4.43 -0.26
N GLU A 71 18.48 -4.37 0.89
CA GLU A 71 19.18 -5.51 1.47
C GLU A 71 18.18 -6.47 2.13
N GLU A 72 17.81 -7.55 1.44
CA GLU A 72 16.78 -8.52 1.91
C GLU A 72 17.24 -9.40 3.08
N GLU A 73 18.53 -9.76 3.13
CA GLU A 73 19.01 -10.87 3.97
C GLU A 73 19.38 -10.42 5.40
N ASP A 74 19.81 -9.17 5.58
CA ASP A 74 20.17 -8.59 6.87
C ASP A 74 19.83 -7.10 6.88
N THR A 75 18.54 -6.74 6.84
CA THR A 75 18.13 -5.36 7.12
C THR A 75 18.11 -5.15 8.64
N PRO A 76 19.16 -4.58 9.28
CA PRO A 76 19.18 -4.40 10.75
C PRO A 76 18.07 -3.47 11.24
N GLY A 77 17.48 -2.65 10.35
CA GLY A 77 16.39 -1.73 10.66
C GLY A 77 15.00 -2.37 10.80
N ILE A 78 14.81 -3.62 10.33
CA ILE A 78 13.49 -4.28 10.34
C ILE A 78 13.48 -5.38 11.40
N ASN A 79 12.52 -5.32 12.33
CA ASN A 79 12.35 -6.36 13.34
C ASN A 79 11.86 -7.68 12.71
N GLU A 80 12.32 -8.82 13.24
CA GLU A 80 11.90 -10.17 12.82
C GLU A 80 10.39 -10.38 12.78
N PHE A 81 9.63 -9.68 13.64
CA PHE A 81 8.17 -9.66 13.61
C PHE A 81 7.60 -9.30 12.23
N TYR A 82 8.25 -8.37 11.51
CA TYR A 82 7.83 -7.90 10.20
C TYR A 82 8.48 -8.67 9.02
N LYS A 83 9.43 -9.58 9.29
CA LYS A 83 10.07 -10.42 8.25
C LYS A 83 9.39 -11.78 8.05
N GLY A 84 8.55 -12.19 8.99
CA GLY A 84 7.83 -13.46 8.93
C GLY A 84 6.75 -13.53 7.82
N PRO A 85 6.06 -14.66 7.66
CA PRO A 85 4.95 -14.79 6.70
C PRO A 85 3.87 -13.74 6.97
N MET A 86 3.17 -13.30 5.92
CA MET A 86 2.07 -12.34 6.08
C MET A 86 0.99 -12.92 7.02
N PRO A 87 0.55 -12.19 8.06
CA PRO A 87 -0.50 -12.68 8.93
C PRO A 87 -1.82 -12.83 8.17
N LYS A 88 -2.66 -13.74 8.68
CA LYS A 88 -4.04 -13.85 8.24
C LYS A 88 -4.86 -12.71 8.83
N TRP A 89 -6.01 -12.45 8.23
CA TRP A 89 -7.01 -11.56 8.83
C TRP A 89 -7.27 -11.93 10.30
N PHE A 90 -7.30 -10.93 11.18
CA PHE A 90 -7.49 -11.13 12.61
C PHE A 90 -8.92 -11.61 12.93
N SER A 91 -9.09 -12.31 14.05
CA SER A 91 -10.42 -12.65 14.57
C SER A 91 -10.86 -11.62 15.61
N ASP A 92 -12.17 -11.47 15.83
CA ASP A 92 -12.69 -10.51 16.83
C ASP A 92 -12.18 -10.85 18.24
N GLU A 93 -12.00 -12.14 18.57
CA GLU A 93 -11.43 -12.56 19.87
C GLU A 93 -9.94 -12.19 20.00
N ALA A 94 -9.21 -12.09 18.88
CA ALA A 94 -7.82 -11.63 18.91
C ALA A 94 -7.74 -10.13 19.22
N LEU A 95 -8.70 -9.35 18.72
CA LEU A 95 -8.80 -7.91 18.97
C LEU A 95 -9.15 -7.62 20.44
N GLU A 96 -10.07 -8.41 21.02
CA GLU A 96 -10.46 -8.29 22.44
C GLU A 96 -9.35 -8.70 23.42
N ARG A 97 -8.56 -9.72 23.06
CA ARG A 97 -7.48 -10.22 23.93
C ARG A 97 -6.28 -9.29 24.03
N ASP A 98 -5.97 -8.55 22.96
CA ASP A 98 -4.74 -7.77 22.87
C ASP A 98 -4.99 -6.34 22.36
N THR A 99 -5.74 -5.59 23.16
CA THR A 99 -6.14 -4.20 22.85
C THR A 99 -4.97 -3.21 22.81
N LYS A 100 -3.77 -3.60 23.29
CA LYS A 100 -2.56 -2.77 23.21
C LYS A 100 -1.84 -2.93 21.87
N LYS A 101 -1.89 -4.13 21.31
CA LYS A 101 -1.25 -4.46 20.05
C LYS A 101 -1.94 -3.81 18.86
N TYR A 102 -3.27 -3.82 18.86
CA TYR A 102 -4.09 -3.31 17.78
C TYR A 102 -4.62 -1.91 18.05
N TYR A 103 -4.69 -1.10 17.00
CA TYR A 103 -5.44 0.14 16.99
C TYR A 103 -6.51 0.11 15.90
N VAL A 104 -7.77 0.22 16.32
CA VAL A 104 -8.91 0.34 15.40
C VAL A 104 -9.06 1.80 15.05
N VAL A 105 -8.87 2.13 13.78
CA VAL A 105 -8.94 3.52 13.30
C VAL A 105 -10.40 3.98 13.32
N PRO A 106 -10.73 5.07 14.04
CA PRO A 106 -12.07 5.65 14.01
C PRO A 106 -12.44 6.15 12.61
N GLU A 107 -13.73 6.15 12.28
CA GLU A 107 -14.23 6.60 10.97
C GLU A 107 -13.81 8.03 10.61
N SER A 108 -13.76 8.93 11.61
CA SER A 108 -13.27 10.30 11.40
C SER A 108 -11.82 10.35 10.93
N GLU A 109 -10.97 9.41 11.38
CA GLU A 109 -9.55 9.37 11.03
C GLU A 109 -9.29 8.63 9.71
N LEU A 110 -10.24 7.83 9.21
CA LEU A 110 -10.10 7.13 7.93
C LEU A 110 -9.99 8.12 6.76
N HIS A 111 -10.76 9.20 6.80
CA HIS A 111 -10.76 10.22 5.75
C HIS A 111 -9.73 11.34 5.98
N ASP A 112 -9.24 11.52 7.20
CA ASP A 112 -8.17 12.48 7.51
C ASP A 112 -6.78 11.98 7.04
N ASN A 113 -6.66 10.67 6.77
CA ASN A 113 -5.42 10.02 6.35
C ASN A 113 -5.51 9.56 4.88
N ASP A 114 -5.25 10.47 3.94
CA ASP A 114 -5.25 10.20 2.48
C ASP A 114 -4.45 8.93 2.09
N TRP A 115 -3.36 8.65 2.81
CA TRP A 115 -2.50 7.49 2.55
C TRP A 115 -3.17 6.14 2.91
N LEU A 116 -4.19 6.10 3.78
CA LEU A 116 -4.98 4.88 4.01
C LEU A 116 -5.80 4.51 2.76
N GLN A 117 -6.30 5.51 2.04
CA GLN A 117 -6.94 5.30 0.75
C GLN A 117 -5.93 4.78 -0.28
N LEU A 118 -4.71 5.32 -0.30
CA LEU A 118 -3.63 4.81 -1.14
C LEU A 118 -3.30 3.34 -0.84
N LEU A 119 -3.25 2.93 0.43
CA LEU A 119 -3.00 1.52 0.78
C LEU A 119 -4.15 0.60 0.32
N MET A 120 -5.40 1.07 0.40
CA MET A 120 -6.55 0.37 -0.14
C MET A 120 -6.46 0.22 -1.67
N GLU A 121 -6.10 1.29 -2.38
CA GLU A 121 -5.89 1.27 -3.83
C GLU A 121 -4.79 0.27 -4.21
N VAL A 122 -3.61 0.35 -3.56
CA VAL A 122 -2.50 -0.61 -3.76
C VAL A 122 -2.98 -2.04 -3.53
N ALA A 123 -3.74 -2.28 -2.46
CA ALA A 123 -4.29 -3.60 -2.18
C ALA A 123 -5.28 -4.07 -3.27
N PHE A 124 -6.08 -3.18 -3.82
CA PHE A 124 -7.00 -3.50 -4.92
C PHE A 124 -6.27 -3.76 -6.24
N PHE A 125 -5.33 -2.91 -6.63
CA PHE A 125 -4.53 -3.10 -7.85
C PHE A 125 -3.69 -4.36 -7.82
N SER A 126 -3.29 -4.84 -6.63
CA SER A 126 -2.64 -6.14 -6.50
C SER A 126 -3.54 -7.35 -6.81
N LYS A 127 -4.89 -7.17 -6.81
CA LYS A 127 -5.89 -8.18 -7.23
C LYS A 127 -6.26 -8.09 -8.71
N ALA A 128 -6.31 -6.86 -9.23
CA ALA A 128 -6.83 -6.59 -10.56
C ALA A 128 -5.76 -6.82 -11.63
N ASP A 129 -6.20 -7.18 -12.84
CA ASP A 129 -5.32 -7.08 -14.01
C ASP A 129 -4.91 -5.61 -14.20
N ARG A 130 -3.67 -5.36 -14.62
CA ARG A 130 -3.03 -4.03 -14.57
C ARG A 130 -3.61 -3.01 -15.57
N CYS A 131 -4.70 -3.36 -16.25
CA CYS A 131 -5.40 -2.56 -17.26
C CYS A 131 -6.60 -1.81 -16.67
N LEU A 132 -6.38 -1.02 -15.63
CA LEU A 132 -7.42 -0.18 -15.02
C LEU A 132 -7.19 1.28 -15.39
N ASP A 133 -8.13 1.86 -16.16
CA ASP A 133 -8.00 3.19 -16.79
C ASP A 133 -8.70 4.33 -16.01
N ALA A 134 -9.33 4.09 -14.85
CA ALA A 134 -10.20 5.09 -14.23
C ALA A 134 -10.27 5.08 -12.69
N TYR A 135 -10.80 6.18 -12.15
CA TYR A 135 -11.22 6.36 -10.75
C TYR A 135 -12.02 5.14 -10.29
N LEU A 136 -11.47 4.43 -9.30
CA LEU A 136 -12.08 3.22 -8.78
C LEU A 136 -13.10 3.60 -7.71
N PRO A 137 -14.32 3.04 -7.75
CA PRO A 137 -15.37 3.31 -6.76
C PRO A 137 -15.11 2.51 -5.47
N LEU A 138 -13.95 2.73 -4.86
CA LEU A 138 -13.53 2.07 -3.64
C LEU A 138 -14.01 2.88 -2.42
N GLU A 139 -14.63 2.19 -1.50
CA GLU A 139 -15.10 2.73 -0.23
C GLU A 139 -14.33 2.06 0.91
N LEU A 140 -13.59 2.86 1.68
CA LEU A 140 -12.81 2.40 2.82
C LEU A 140 -13.74 2.19 4.02
N ASN A 141 -13.89 0.95 4.49
CA ASN A 141 -14.86 0.62 5.54
C ASN A 141 -14.22 0.57 6.94
N LYS A 142 -13.08 -0.11 7.07
CA LYS A 142 -12.42 -0.31 8.37
C LYS A 142 -10.93 -0.52 8.19
N VAL A 143 -10.14 0.11 9.05
CA VAL A 143 -8.70 -0.14 9.16
C VAL A 143 -8.36 -0.52 10.60
N VAL A 144 -7.59 -1.58 10.75
CA VAL A 144 -6.93 -1.95 12.01
C VAL A 144 -5.43 -1.96 11.78
N VAL A 145 -4.70 -1.33 12.68
CA VAL A 145 -3.23 -1.25 12.65
C VAL A 145 -2.65 -2.14 13.72
N GLU A 146 -1.70 -2.97 13.36
CA GLU A 146 -0.90 -3.79 14.26
C GLU A 146 0.55 -3.35 14.18
N THR A 147 1.14 -3.10 15.34
CA THR A 147 2.57 -2.78 15.48
C THR A 147 3.16 -3.64 16.59
N LEU A 148 4.46 -3.92 16.48
CA LEU A 148 5.24 -4.53 17.56
C LEU A 148 5.43 -3.53 18.72
N GLU A 149 5.58 -2.25 18.37
CA GLU A 149 5.88 -1.18 19.30
C GLU A 149 4.67 -0.92 20.20
N ASP A 150 4.90 -1.00 21.52
CA ASP A 150 3.98 -0.54 22.53
C ASP A 150 4.05 1.00 22.61
N TYR A 151 3.21 1.67 21.83
CA TYR A 151 3.04 3.12 21.92
C TYR A 151 2.45 3.46 23.29
N THR A 152 3.27 4.08 24.15
CA THR A 152 2.98 4.26 25.58
C THR A 152 2.02 5.42 25.84
N THR A 153 1.82 6.30 24.88
CA THR A 153 1.09 7.57 25.07
C THR A 153 -0.28 7.55 24.41
N GLU A 154 -0.39 7.29 23.11
CA GLU A 154 -1.68 7.24 22.42
C GLU A 154 -1.72 6.18 21.32
N ALA A 155 -2.81 5.40 21.26
CA ALA A 155 -2.93 4.31 20.28
C ALA A 155 -2.87 4.78 18.81
N ARG A 156 -3.31 6.02 18.53
CA ARG A 156 -3.23 6.64 17.19
C ARG A 156 -1.81 6.83 16.67
N GLU A 157 -0.81 6.83 17.54
CA GLU A 157 0.59 6.94 17.12
C GLU A 157 1.05 5.74 16.29
N LYS A 158 0.37 4.58 16.41
CA LYS A 158 0.56 3.41 15.55
C LYS A 158 0.35 3.71 14.06
N LEU A 159 -0.48 4.71 13.71
CA LEU A 159 -0.65 5.14 12.32
C LEU A 159 0.62 5.78 11.73
N LYS A 160 1.48 6.33 12.59
CA LYS A 160 2.74 6.98 12.19
C LYS A 160 3.93 6.03 12.30
N ALA A 161 3.70 4.77 12.63
CA ALA A 161 4.74 3.77 12.76
C ALA A 161 5.49 3.57 11.44
N ASP A 162 6.80 3.41 11.57
CA ASP A 162 7.67 3.13 10.43
C ASP A 162 7.31 1.78 9.82
N ASN A 163 7.23 0.77 10.69
CA ASN A 163 6.81 -0.58 10.36
C ASN A 163 5.43 -0.84 10.95
N ALA A 164 4.50 -1.36 10.15
CA ALA A 164 3.15 -1.66 10.59
C ALA A 164 2.45 -2.68 9.69
N ILE A 165 1.46 -3.37 10.24
CA ILE A 165 0.56 -4.24 9.48
C ILE A 165 -0.84 -3.62 9.52
N PHE A 166 -1.40 -3.40 8.33
CA PHE A 166 -2.71 -2.82 8.11
C PHE A 166 -3.69 -3.87 7.65
N TYR A 167 -4.78 -4.02 8.40
CA TYR A 167 -5.92 -4.83 8.02
C TYR A 167 -7.01 -3.93 7.49
N ILE A 168 -7.23 -3.99 6.18
CA ILE A 168 -8.09 -3.07 5.45
C ILE A 168 -9.32 -3.82 4.96
N SER A 169 -10.49 -3.37 5.40
CA SER A 169 -11.78 -3.75 4.83
C SER A 169 -12.28 -2.62 3.96
N TYR A 170 -12.68 -2.95 2.74
CA TYR A 170 -13.18 -1.98 1.78
C TYR A 170 -14.22 -2.63 0.88
N LYS A 171 -14.97 -1.80 0.16
CA LYS A 171 -15.98 -2.23 -0.80
C LYS A 171 -15.69 -1.65 -2.16
N CYS A 172 -15.88 -2.46 -3.20
CA CYS A 172 -15.86 -1.99 -4.58
C CYS A 172 -17.29 -2.00 -5.11
N SER A 173 -17.80 -0.83 -5.49
CA SER A 173 -19.21 -0.65 -5.81
C SER A 173 -19.58 -0.94 -7.27
N THR A 174 -18.62 -0.90 -8.21
CA THR A 174 -18.89 -1.24 -9.63
C THR A 174 -17.79 -2.12 -10.20
N ASP A 175 -18.15 -2.93 -11.19
CA ASP A 175 -17.17 -3.75 -11.90
C ASP A 175 -16.28 -2.84 -12.74
N PRO A 176 -14.97 -2.73 -12.43
CA PRO A 176 -14.09 -1.90 -13.23
C PRO A 176 -13.93 -2.43 -14.67
N PHE A 177 -14.24 -3.71 -14.93
CA PHE A 177 -14.20 -4.31 -16.26
C PHE A 177 -15.43 -4.01 -17.13
N SER A 178 -16.42 -3.27 -16.61
CA SER A 178 -17.57 -2.85 -17.41
C SER A 178 -17.22 -1.78 -18.47
N VAL A 179 -16.00 -1.23 -18.45
CA VAL A 179 -15.46 -0.40 -19.54
C VAL A 179 -14.68 -1.31 -20.50
N THR A 180 -15.40 -1.90 -21.45
CA THR A 180 -14.89 -2.88 -22.40
C THR A 180 -13.94 -2.27 -23.43
N LEU A 181 -12.65 -2.64 -23.38
CA LEU A 181 -11.78 -2.58 -24.55
C LEU A 181 -11.02 -3.90 -24.75
N SER A 182 -11.48 -4.65 -25.75
CA SER A 182 -10.79 -5.72 -26.48
C SER A 182 -10.69 -7.13 -25.86
N GLY A 183 -11.59 -8.01 -26.33
CA GLY A 183 -11.20 -9.19 -27.10
C GLY A 183 -10.63 -10.44 -26.40
N TYR A 184 -10.24 -10.37 -25.12
CA TYR A 184 -9.77 -11.55 -24.39
C TYR A 184 -10.82 -12.08 -23.41
N PRO A 185 -11.03 -13.41 -23.32
CA PRO A 185 -11.84 -14.00 -22.26
C PRO A 185 -11.04 -13.90 -20.96
N HIS A 186 -11.20 -12.79 -20.23
CA HIS A 186 -10.59 -12.60 -18.92
C HIS A 186 -11.27 -13.51 -17.89
N LEU A 187 -10.47 -14.09 -16.98
CA LEU A 187 -10.96 -14.77 -15.78
C LEU A 187 -11.99 -13.85 -15.09
N SER A 188 -13.27 -14.24 -15.13
CA SER A 188 -14.35 -13.55 -14.43
C SER A 188 -14.13 -13.68 -12.92
N THR A 189 -13.32 -12.79 -12.37
CA THR A 189 -13.32 -12.49 -10.94
C THR A 189 -14.04 -11.17 -10.81
N THR A 190 -15.33 -11.23 -10.51
CA THR A 190 -16.11 -10.04 -10.18
C THR A 190 -15.43 -9.34 -9.01
N LEU A 191 -14.82 -8.18 -9.26
CA LEU A 191 -14.16 -7.37 -8.24
C LEU A 191 -15.16 -6.55 -7.41
N VAL A 192 -16.46 -6.66 -7.71
CA VAL A 192 -17.55 -6.02 -6.97
C VAL A 192 -17.77 -6.70 -5.62
N GLY A 193 -18.07 -5.91 -4.59
CA GLY A 193 -18.44 -6.39 -3.27
C GLY A 193 -17.41 -6.06 -2.21
N ASP A 194 -17.51 -6.76 -1.09
CA ASP A 194 -16.66 -6.52 0.07
C ASP A 194 -15.34 -7.28 -0.03
N HIS A 195 -14.28 -6.60 0.34
CA HIS A 195 -12.92 -7.10 0.28
C HIS A 195 -12.21 -6.93 1.61
N LEU A 196 -11.30 -7.86 1.85
CA LEU A 196 -10.33 -7.82 2.93
C LEU A 196 -8.92 -7.86 2.31
N ALA A 197 -8.02 -7.09 2.89
CA ALA A 197 -6.61 -7.08 2.53
C ALA A 197 -5.72 -6.89 3.77
N VAL A 198 -4.58 -7.57 3.77
CA VAL A 198 -3.53 -7.35 4.76
C VAL A 198 -2.36 -6.71 4.04
N VAL A 199 -1.99 -5.51 4.46
CA VAL A 199 -0.85 -4.77 3.89
C VAL A 199 0.20 -4.61 4.98
N ARG A 200 1.40 -5.13 4.75
CA ARG A 200 2.55 -4.87 5.62
C ARG A 200 3.38 -3.76 5.00
N LYS A 201 3.61 -2.71 5.78
CA LYS A 201 4.54 -1.63 5.47
C LYS A 201 5.81 -1.84 6.28
N THR A 202 6.96 -1.80 5.62
CA THR A 202 8.27 -1.78 6.28
C THR A 202 9.16 -0.69 5.72
N MET A 203 10.05 -0.17 6.56
CA MET A 203 11.13 0.75 6.18
C MET A 203 12.46 0.18 6.69
N ASP A 204 13.49 0.21 5.85
CA ASP A 204 14.80 -0.39 6.12
C ASP A 204 15.73 0.49 6.99
N GLY A 205 15.25 1.69 7.36
CA GLY A 205 16.01 2.69 8.11
C GLY A 205 16.73 3.70 7.20
N LYS A 206 16.79 3.47 5.89
CA LYS A 206 17.16 4.49 4.92
C LYS A 206 15.98 5.45 4.74
N PRO A 207 16.20 6.77 4.68
CA PRO A 207 15.13 7.72 4.40
C PRO A 207 14.40 7.36 3.10
N GLU A 208 13.07 7.48 3.10
CA GLU A 208 12.23 7.38 1.89
C GLU A 208 12.18 5.98 1.22
N HIS A 209 12.80 4.97 1.84
CA HIS A 209 12.70 3.56 1.46
C HIS A 209 11.49 2.90 2.12
N ILE A 210 10.52 2.46 1.30
CA ILE A 210 9.29 1.80 1.76
C ILE A 210 9.07 0.50 1.00
N SER A 211 8.81 -0.59 1.71
CA SER A 211 8.29 -1.84 1.14
C SER A 211 6.85 -2.05 1.57
N LEU A 212 6.00 -2.38 0.61
CA LEU A 212 4.61 -2.77 0.79
C LEU A 212 4.45 -4.22 0.32
N GLU A 213 4.03 -5.08 1.24
CA GLU A 213 3.63 -6.44 0.93
C GLU A 213 2.12 -6.55 1.09
N VAL A 214 1.45 -7.18 0.12
CA VAL A 214 -0.01 -7.35 0.15
C VAL A 214 -0.36 -8.84 0.13
N SER A 215 -1.17 -9.25 1.10
CA SER A 215 -1.90 -10.52 1.05
C SER A 215 -3.40 -10.28 0.90
N LEU A 216 -3.98 -11.10 0.03
CA LEU A 216 -5.37 -11.02 -0.35
C LEU A 216 -6.11 -12.13 0.39
N THR A 217 -7.07 -11.74 1.21
CA THR A 217 -7.98 -12.69 1.85
C THR A 217 -9.26 -12.74 1.03
N ARG A 218 -9.59 -13.92 0.49
CA ARG A 218 -10.96 -14.17 0.02
C ARG A 218 -11.84 -14.15 1.27
N LYS A 219 -12.94 -13.38 1.26
CA LYS A 219 -14.03 -13.64 2.21
C LYS A 219 -14.34 -15.13 2.09
N GLN A 220 -14.33 -15.86 3.21
CA GLN A 220 -14.88 -17.21 3.21
C GLN A 220 -16.34 -17.05 2.79
N GLU A 221 -16.66 -17.46 1.57
CA GLU A 221 -18.02 -17.82 1.20
C GLU A 221 -18.40 -18.98 2.11
N LYS A 222 -19.04 -18.65 3.23
CA LYS A 222 -19.91 -19.58 3.94
C LYS A 222 -21.31 -19.33 3.40
N GLU A 223 -21.71 -20.14 2.42
CA GLU A 223 -23.05 -20.73 2.37
C GLU A 223 -22.90 -22.21 1.99
#